data_AF-A0A094ZTF9-F1
#
_entry.id   AF-A0A094ZTF9-F1
#
_cell.length_a   1.000
_cell.length_b   1.000
_cell.length_c   1.000
_cell.angle_alpha   90.00
_cell.angle_beta   90.00
_cell.angle_gamma   90.00
#
_symmetry.space_group_name_H-M   'P 1'
#
loop_
_entity.id
_entity.type
_entity.pdbx_description
1 polymer ?
#
loop_
_entity_poly.entity_id
_entity_poly.type
_entity_poly.pdbx_seq_one_letter_code
_entity_poly.pdbx_strand_id
1 'polypeptide(L)'
;MYCFFGLFFVPIVLSSTISISWQNHHSQADIERIIKRVIEKCPDISYAYYLTTGRITTTPNLNRLFVIAFGKYANTSVKGTVYIYVINDVGIPEFKYIANMHGDEVVGRELLIRLAVYLCDEFTSQNTFVHKLLNRTRIHILPSMNPDGWEIAASNKKFHELGRCNSRKVDLNRDFPDLTKKFYISLRNGGPLDHLQPDEIDVEKVNLNDVKNKILTGSEFQKYFKGLT
;
A
#
# COMPACT_ATOMS: atom_id res chain seq x y z
N MET A 1 -25.79 5.61 59.38
CA MET A 1 -25.95 6.15 58.01
C MET A 1 -24.58 6.57 57.52
N TYR A 2 -23.84 5.67 56.86
CA TYR A 2 -22.48 5.94 56.37
C TYR A 2 -22.53 6.10 54.85
N CYS A 3 -22.17 7.30 54.38
CA CYS A 3 -22.16 7.65 52.96
C CYS A 3 -20.79 7.26 52.39
N PHE A 4 -20.74 6.19 51.59
CA PHE A 4 -19.54 5.80 50.86
C PHE A 4 -19.36 6.71 49.64
N PHE A 5 -18.40 7.64 49.71
CA PHE A 5 -17.92 8.37 48.54
C PHE A 5 -17.03 7.42 47.71
N GLY A 6 -17.61 6.87 46.63
CA GLY A 6 -16.86 6.11 45.65
C GLY A 6 -15.91 7.03 44.87
N LEU A 7 -14.60 6.87 45.07
CA LEU A 7 -13.59 7.46 44.21
C LEU A 7 -13.68 6.79 42.84
N PHE A 8 -14.29 7.49 41.87
CA PHE A 8 -14.18 7.13 40.46
C PHE A 8 -12.74 7.39 40.01
N PHE A 9 -11.94 6.33 39.92
CA PHE A 9 -10.68 6.36 39.18
C PHE A 9 -11.02 6.53 37.70
N VAL A 10 -10.95 7.77 37.18
CA VAL A 10 -10.91 8.01 35.74
C VAL A 10 -9.48 7.72 35.31
N PRO A 11 -9.19 6.65 34.56
CA PRO A 11 -7.86 6.47 34.00
C PRO A 11 -7.60 7.63 33.05
N ILE A 12 -6.72 8.55 33.45
CA ILE A 12 -6.16 9.55 32.55
C ILE A 12 -5.31 8.76 31.56
N VAL A 13 -5.91 8.42 30.41
CA VAL A 13 -5.15 7.93 29.26
C VAL A 13 -4.36 9.12 28.76
N LEU A 14 -3.12 9.23 29.22
CA LEU A 14 -2.11 10.10 28.61
C LEU A 14 -1.87 9.57 27.18
N SER A 15 -2.68 10.05 26.24
CA SER A 15 -2.43 9.88 24.81
C SER A 15 -1.14 10.62 24.50
N SER A 16 -0.05 9.87 24.40
CA SER A 16 1.24 10.41 23.99
C SER A 16 1.18 10.77 22.51
N THR A 17 0.70 11.97 22.21
CA THR A 17 0.75 12.54 20.86
C THR A 17 2.18 12.98 20.57
N ILE A 18 3.08 12.01 20.35
CA ILE A 18 4.39 12.31 19.78
C ILE A 18 4.15 12.84 18.38
N SER A 19 4.33 14.16 18.23
CA SER A 19 4.26 14.87 16.95
C SER A 19 5.22 14.22 15.93
N ILE A 20 4.73 13.97 14.72
CA ILE A 20 5.55 13.49 13.62
C ILE A 20 6.34 14.69 13.09
N SER A 21 7.67 14.60 13.12
CA SER A 21 8.56 15.63 12.61
C SER A 21 8.66 15.51 11.09
N TRP A 22 8.20 16.53 10.38
CA TRP A 22 8.21 16.57 8.91
C TRP A 22 9.38 17.36 8.33
N GLN A 23 10.33 17.77 9.18
CA GLN A 23 11.50 18.58 8.82
C GLN A 23 12.60 17.77 8.13
N ASN A 24 12.58 16.44 8.27
CA ASN A 24 13.56 15.52 7.68
C ASN A 24 12.85 14.35 7.00
N HIS A 25 13.54 13.67 6.10
CA HIS A 25 13.07 12.41 5.52
C HIS A 25 13.18 11.27 6.53
N HIS A 26 12.16 10.43 6.60
CA HIS A 26 12.04 9.38 7.60
C HIS A 26 12.90 8.16 7.25
N SER A 27 13.49 7.48 8.22
CA SER A 27 14.09 6.15 7.99
C SER A 27 13.00 5.11 7.69
N GLN A 28 13.37 3.92 7.18
CA GLN A 28 12.39 2.85 7.02
C GLN A 28 11.75 2.44 8.36
N ALA A 29 12.53 2.44 9.44
CA ALA A 29 12.03 2.20 10.80
C ALA A 29 11.05 3.28 11.27
N ASP A 30 11.29 4.55 10.92
CA ASP A 30 10.35 5.64 11.22
C ASP A 30 9.03 5.47 10.49
N ILE A 31 9.06 5.09 9.20
CA ILE A 31 7.85 4.80 8.44
C ILE A 31 7.02 3.72 9.13
N GLU A 32 7.63 2.58 9.48
CA GLU A 32 6.90 1.50 10.16
C GLU A 32 6.31 1.96 11.49
N ARG A 33 7.06 2.76 12.27
CA ARG A 33 6.59 3.31 13.54
C ARG A 33 5.41 4.26 13.35
N ILE A 34 5.47 5.14 12.35
CA ILE A 34 4.39 6.08 12.03
C ILE A 34 3.14 5.30 11.62
N ILE A 35 3.28 4.32 10.73
CA ILE A 35 2.11 3.59 10.25
C ILE A 35 1.48 2.72 11.33
N LYS A 36 2.28 2.09 12.21
CA LYS A 36 1.75 1.39 13.39
C LYS A 36 0.86 2.30 14.24
N ARG A 37 1.29 3.55 14.47
CA ARG A 37 0.48 4.55 15.20
C ARG A 37 -0.80 4.93 14.47
N VAL A 38 -0.75 5.06 13.13
CA VAL A 38 -1.94 5.32 12.32
C VAL A 38 -2.96 4.19 12.46
N ILE A 39 -2.49 2.95 12.51
CA ILE A 39 -3.36 1.77 12.71
C ILE A 39 -3.96 1.76 14.11
N GLU A 40 -3.15 2.04 15.13
CA GLU A 40 -3.62 2.15 16.52
C GLU A 40 -4.66 3.26 16.68
N LYS A 41 -4.50 4.37 15.96
CA LYS A 41 -5.44 5.50 15.98
C LYS A 41 -6.73 5.22 15.23
N CYS A 42 -6.66 4.52 14.09
CA CYS A 42 -7.81 4.28 13.21
C CYS A 42 -8.02 2.77 12.90
N PRO A 43 -8.23 1.91 13.92
CA PRO A 43 -8.30 0.47 13.73
C PRO A 43 -9.52 0.02 12.90
N ASP A 44 -10.61 0.79 12.92
CA ASP A 44 -11.87 0.44 12.24
C ASP A 44 -11.80 0.56 10.72
N ILE A 45 -10.87 1.39 10.22
CA ILE A 45 -10.75 1.71 8.80
C ILE A 45 -9.38 1.41 8.24
N SER A 46 -8.46 0.88 9.04
CA SER A 46 -7.10 0.64 8.58
C SER A 46 -6.60 -0.75 8.94
N TYR A 47 -5.75 -1.28 8.09
CA TYR A 47 -5.12 -2.58 8.26
C TYR A 47 -3.77 -2.57 7.56
N ALA A 48 -2.78 -3.29 8.09
CA ALA A 48 -1.50 -3.42 7.42
C ALA A 48 -1.07 -4.86 7.19
N TYR A 49 -0.34 -5.04 6.10
CA TYR A 49 0.28 -6.30 5.71
C TYR A 49 1.66 -6.04 5.08
N TYR A 50 2.46 -7.09 5.06
CA TYR A 50 3.75 -7.08 4.39
C TYR A 50 3.64 -7.77 3.03
N LEU A 51 4.30 -7.21 2.02
CA LEU A 51 4.49 -7.94 0.77
C LEU A 51 5.56 -9.01 0.96
N THR A 52 5.35 -10.15 0.31
CA THR A 52 6.21 -11.32 0.37
C THR A 52 6.32 -11.93 -1.02
N THR A 53 7.47 -12.48 -1.41
CA THR A 53 7.60 -13.23 -2.67
C THR A 53 7.92 -14.69 -2.35
N GLY A 54 6.93 -15.56 -2.53
CA GLY A 54 7.04 -16.95 -2.10
C GLY A 54 7.29 -17.05 -0.59
N ARG A 55 8.46 -17.55 -0.19
CA ARG A 55 8.87 -17.65 1.22
C ARG A 55 9.70 -16.45 1.71
N ILE A 56 10.05 -15.52 0.81
CA ILE A 56 10.91 -14.38 1.13
C ILE A 56 10.04 -13.24 1.66
N THR A 57 10.36 -12.75 2.85
CA THR A 57 9.57 -11.74 3.58
C THR A 57 10.31 -10.40 3.76
N THR A 58 11.58 -10.35 3.36
CA THR A 58 12.46 -9.18 3.49
C THR A 58 13.24 -8.96 2.20
N THR A 59 13.72 -7.74 2.01
CA THR A 59 14.74 -7.40 1.02
C THR A 59 16.11 -7.96 1.45
N PRO A 60 17.15 -7.91 0.60
CA PRO A 60 18.52 -8.25 0.98
C PRO A 60 19.07 -7.47 2.18
N ASN A 61 18.68 -6.20 2.37
CA ASN A 61 19.08 -5.43 3.57
C ASN A 61 18.14 -5.64 4.77
N LEU A 62 17.31 -6.70 4.75
CA LEU A 62 16.39 -7.07 5.83
C LEU A 62 15.20 -6.11 6.02
N ASN A 63 14.96 -5.20 5.09
CA ASN A 63 13.78 -4.34 5.11
C ASN A 63 12.53 -5.11 4.72
N ARG A 64 11.38 -4.71 5.28
CA ARG A 64 10.08 -5.27 4.91
C ARG A 64 9.29 -4.25 4.09
N LEU A 65 8.58 -4.74 3.08
CA LEU A 65 7.72 -3.92 2.25
C LEU A 65 6.34 -3.79 2.92
N PHE A 66 6.16 -2.68 3.63
CA PHE A 66 4.99 -2.39 4.44
C PHE A 66 3.88 -1.73 3.61
N VAL A 67 2.67 -2.30 3.65
CA VAL A 67 1.47 -1.72 3.03
C VAL A 67 0.42 -1.45 4.10
N ILE A 68 -0.13 -0.24 4.12
CA ILE A 68 -1.36 0.08 4.84
C ILE A 68 -2.53 0.19 3.87
N ALA A 69 -3.62 -0.48 4.21
CA ALA A 69 -4.90 -0.39 3.53
C ALA A 69 -5.84 0.49 4.35
N PHE A 70 -6.62 1.35 3.67
CA PHE A 70 -7.71 2.12 4.23
C PHE A 70 -9.05 1.75 3.59
N GLY A 71 -10.10 1.74 4.39
CA GLY A 71 -11.49 1.54 3.97
C GLY A 71 -12.32 0.81 5.02
N LYS A 72 -13.64 0.86 4.91
CA LYS A 72 -14.58 0.17 5.82
C LYS A 72 -14.32 -1.34 5.94
N TYR A 73 -13.69 -1.94 4.92
CA TYR A 73 -13.35 -3.36 4.85
C TYR A 73 -11.85 -3.58 4.64
N ALA A 74 -11.01 -2.76 5.30
CA ALA A 74 -9.55 -2.78 5.11
C ALA A 74 -8.89 -4.11 5.49
N ASN A 75 -9.38 -4.77 6.55
CA ASN A 75 -8.85 -6.05 7.06
C ASN A 75 -9.29 -7.27 6.24
N THR A 76 -10.03 -7.07 5.14
CA THR A 76 -10.63 -8.15 4.37
C THR A 76 -9.96 -8.41 3.02
N SER A 77 -8.80 -7.79 2.78
CA SER A 77 -7.85 -8.19 1.71
C SER A 77 -6.81 -9.22 2.17
N VAL A 78 -7.02 -9.90 3.31
CA VAL A 78 -5.94 -10.64 3.98
C VAL A 78 -5.72 -12.03 3.38
N LYS A 79 -4.43 -12.31 3.09
CA LYS A 79 -3.83 -13.52 2.47
C LYS A 79 -3.62 -13.49 0.95
N GLY A 80 -3.46 -12.33 0.34
CA GLY A 80 -3.23 -12.24 -1.12
C GLY A 80 -4.46 -12.61 -1.96
N THR A 81 -5.55 -13.01 -1.30
CA THR A 81 -6.91 -13.13 -1.82
C THR A 81 -7.63 -11.81 -1.55
N VAL A 82 -7.86 -11.03 -2.60
CA VAL A 82 -8.79 -9.90 -2.54
C VAL A 82 -10.18 -10.50 -2.48
N TYR A 83 -10.82 -10.49 -1.32
CA TYR A 83 -12.26 -10.70 -1.27
C TYR A 83 -12.89 -9.44 -1.83
N ILE A 84 -13.37 -9.52 -3.07
CA ILE A 84 -14.23 -8.49 -3.66
C ILE A 84 -15.49 -8.48 -2.81
N TYR A 85 -15.55 -7.53 -1.88
CA TYR A 85 -16.81 -7.27 -1.19
C TYR A 85 -17.74 -6.65 -2.22
N VAL A 86 -18.86 -7.31 -2.42
CA VAL A 86 -19.90 -6.87 -3.33
C VAL A 86 -20.88 -6.06 -2.48
N ILE A 87 -20.85 -4.74 -2.63
CA ILE A 87 -21.85 -3.86 -2.03
C ILE A 87 -22.91 -3.63 -3.12
N ASN A 88 -24.14 -4.12 -2.90
CA ASN A 88 -25.24 -3.99 -3.86
C ASN A 88 -24.89 -4.52 -5.28
N ASP A 89 -24.37 -5.74 -5.39
CA ASP A 89 -23.96 -6.38 -6.66
C ASP A 89 -22.78 -5.74 -7.42
N VAL A 90 -22.08 -4.76 -6.80
CA VAL A 90 -20.87 -4.10 -7.32
C VAL A 90 -19.69 -4.30 -6.37
N GLY A 91 -18.55 -4.76 -6.89
CA GLY A 91 -17.31 -4.91 -6.10
C GLY A 91 -16.79 -3.58 -5.54
N ILE A 92 -16.05 -3.61 -4.43
CA ILE A 92 -15.36 -2.42 -3.91
C ILE A 92 -14.20 -2.03 -4.84
N PRO A 93 -14.16 -0.81 -5.38
CA PRO A 93 -13.01 -0.28 -6.09
C PRO A 93 -11.74 -0.27 -5.22
N GLU A 94 -10.66 -0.86 -5.73
CA GLU A 94 -9.35 -0.86 -5.09
C GLU A 94 -8.38 0.10 -5.79
N PHE A 95 -7.70 0.93 -5.01
CA PHE A 95 -6.67 1.85 -5.47
C PHE A 95 -5.36 1.49 -4.80
N LYS A 96 -4.25 1.57 -5.54
CA LYS A 96 -2.92 1.32 -5.01
C LYS A 96 -2.01 2.50 -5.30
N TYR A 97 -1.49 3.12 -4.26
CA TYR A 97 -0.44 4.12 -4.33
C TYR A 97 0.88 3.49 -3.93
N ILE A 98 1.85 3.58 -4.82
CA ILE A 98 3.20 3.08 -4.62
C ILE A 98 4.16 4.23 -4.88
N ALA A 99 5.12 4.41 -3.99
CA ALA A 99 6.17 5.40 -4.17
C ALA A 99 7.56 4.82 -3.94
N ASN A 100 8.56 5.63 -4.29
CA ASN A 100 9.97 5.37 -4.02
C ASN A 100 10.40 3.99 -4.56
N MET A 101 10.05 3.73 -5.82
CA MET A 101 10.57 2.60 -6.59
C MET A 101 12.04 2.83 -6.99
N HIS A 102 12.40 4.09 -7.23
CA HIS A 102 13.77 4.56 -7.16
C HIS A 102 14.01 5.12 -5.75
N GLY A 103 15.02 4.60 -5.07
CA GLY A 103 15.28 4.90 -3.65
C GLY A 103 15.74 6.34 -3.41
N ASP A 104 16.41 6.94 -4.40
CA ASP A 104 16.87 8.33 -4.46
C ASP A 104 15.75 9.36 -4.73
N GLU A 105 14.57 8.91 -5.15
CA GLU A 105 13.38 9.74 -5.35
C GLU A 105 12.50 9.74 -4.09
N VAL A 106 12.99 10.41 -3.04
CA VAL A 106 12.42 10.33 -1.67
C VAL A 106 11.03 10.97 -1.52
N VAL A 107 10.70 12.03 -2.28
CA VAL A 107 9.51 12.87 -1.99
C VAL A 107 8.23 12.04 -1.97
N GLY A 108 8.12 11.07 -2.87
CA GLY A 108 6.93 10.22 -2.97
C GLY A 108 6.62 9.44 -1.69
N ARG A 109 7.64 8.89 -0.99
CA ARG A 109 7.38 8.12 0.24
C ARG A 109 6.87 9.01 1.37
N GLU A 110 7.41 10.21 1.49
CA GLU A 110 6.96 11.20 2.47
C GLU A 110 5.51 11.62 2.22
N LEU A 111 5.15 11.88 0.96
CA LEU A 111 3.77 12.19 0.58
C LEU A 111 2.80 11.06 0.91
N LEU A 112 3.19 9.80 0.68
CA LEU A 112 2.33 8.66 0.99
C LEU A 112 2.14 8.42 2.49
N ILE A 113 3.15 8.68 3.33
CA ILE A 113 2.99 8.62 4.79
C ILE A 113 2.07 9.75 5.25
N ARG A 114 2.23 10.97 4.71
CA ARG A 114 1.33 12.10 5.00
C ARG A 114 -0.10 11.80 4.59
N LEU A 115 -0.31 11.17 3.44
CA LEU A 115 -1.63 10.73 3.00
C LEU A 115 -2.24 9.74 3.99
N ALA A 116 -1.48 8.77 4.49
CA ALA A 116 -1.97 7.81 5.49
C ALA A 116 -2.39 8.51 6.80
N VAL A 117 -1.58 9.44 7.29
CA VAL A 117 -1.91 10.25 8.48
C VAL A 117 -3.17 11.09 8.22
N TYR A 118 -3.23 11.79 7.09
CA TYR A 118 -4.37 12.62 6.68
C TYR A 118 -5.68 11.82 6.62
N LEU A 119 -5.68 10.64 5.99
CA LEU A 119 -6.89 9.81 5.89
C LEU A 119 -7.43 9.40 7.27
N CYS A 120 -6.54 9.08 8.21
CA CYS A 120 -6.94 8.73 9.59
C CYS A 120 -7.41 9.95 10.39
N ASP A 121 -6.69 11.07 10.28
CA ASP A 121 -7.01 12.32 10.99
C ASP A 121 -8.37 12.86 10.55
N GLU A 122 -8.60 12.99 9.24
CA GLU A 122 -9.86 13.48 8.70
C GLU A 122 -11.02 12.53 8.96
N PHE A 123 -10.78 11.22 8.97
CA PHE A 123 -11.80 10.26 9.38
C PHE A 123 -12.21 10.46 10.85
N THR A 124 -11.23 10.61 11.73
CA THR A 124 -11.45 10.87 13.17
C THR A 124 -12.18 12.20 13.39
N SER A 125 -11.86 13.21 12.59
CA SER A 125 -12.51 14.52 12.57
C SER A 125 -13.88 14.54 11.87
N GLN A 126 -14.42 13.37 11.49
CA GLN A 126 -15.74 13.22 10.85
C GLN A 126 -15.89 14.00 9.55
N ASN A 127 -14.80 14.15 8.79
CA ASN A 127 -14.83 14.75 7.47
C ASN A 127 -15.72 13.93 6.52
N THR A 128 -16.80 14.54 6.04
CA THR A 128 -17.82 13.85 5.23
C THR A 128 -17.27 13.29 3.92
N PHE A 129 -16.30 13.97 3.30
CA PHE A 129 -15.65 13.51 2.08
C PHE A 129 -14.81 12.26 2.34
N VAL A 130 -13.94 12.28 3.35
CA VAL A 130 -13.09 11.13 3.69
C VAL A 130 -13.92 9.93 4.14
N HIS A 131 -14.97 10.16 4.94
CA HIS A 131 -15.93 9.11 5.29
C HIS A 131 -16.59 8.48 4.05
N LYS A 132 -17.05 9.30 3.09
CA LYS A 132 -17.65 8.78 1.84
C LYS A 132 -16.63 8.03 0.99
N LEU A 133 -15.40 8.52 0.90
CA LEU A 133 -14.32 7.89 0.16
C LEU A 133 -13.99 6.50 0.73
N LEU A 134 -13.72 6.41 2.03
CA LEU A 134 -13.31 5.17 2.69
C LEU A 134 -14.46 4.16 2.84
N ASN A 135 -15.72 4.61 2.85
CA ASN A 135 -16.87 3.72 2.81
C ASN A 135 -17.08 3.05 1.44
N ARG A 136 -16.57 3.65 0.36
CA ARG A 136 -16.82 3.21 -1.01
C ARG A 136 -15.60 2.66 -1.72
N THR A 137 -14.40 2.80 -1.16
CA THR A 137 -13.15 2.41 -1.82
C THR A 137 -12.23 1.71 -0.83
N ARG A 138 -11.27 0.95 -1.36
CA ARG A 138 -10.14 0.41 -0.60
C ARG A 138 -8.85 0.99 -1.15
N ILE A 139 -8.09 1.67 -0.31
CA ILE A 139 -6.88 2.37 -0.72
C ILE A 139 -5.68 1.68 -0.08
N HIS A 140 -4.82 1.08 -0.90
CA HIS A 140 -3.56 0.47 -0.48
C HIS A 140 -2.40 1.44 -0.70
N ILE A 141 -1.59 1.67 0.31
CA ILE A 141 -0.47 2.61 0.28
C ILE A 141 0.80 1.84 0.63
N LEU A 142 1.73 1.77 -0.33
CA LEU A 142 3.09 1.28 -0.17
C LEU A 142 4.04 2.50 -0.23
N PRO A 143 4.46 3.06 0.92
CA PRO A 143 5.27 4.27 0.93
C PRO A 143 6.63 4.10 0.26
N SER A 144 7.29 2.97 0.49
CA SER A 144 8.59 2.68 -0.11
C SER A 144 8.61 1.28 -0.70
N MET A 145 8.79 1.23 -2.01
CA MET A 145 8.99 -0.01 -2.75
C MET A 145 10.47 -0.41 -2.80
N ASN A 146 11.39 0.56 -2.68
CA ASN A 146 12.84 0.34 -2.66
C ASN A 146 13.49 0.92 -1.38
N PRO A 147 13.20 0.34 -0.20
CA PRO A 147 13.76 0.82 1.06
C PRO A 147 15.29 0.67 1.13
N ASP A 148 15.85 -0.37 0.51
CA ASP A 148 17.31 -0.58 0.43
C ASP A 148 17.99 0.52 -0.39
N GLY A 149 17.40 0.90 -1.54
CA GLY A 149 17.88 2.00 -2.35
C GLY A 149 17.81 3.33 -1.59
N TRP A 150 16.76 3.53 -0.80
CA TRP A 150 16.65 4.70 0.08
C TRP A 150 17.79 4.76 1.10
N GLU A 151 18.11 3.66 1.79
CA GLU A 151 19.20 3.63 2.76
C GLU A 151 20.56 3.99 2.14
N ILE A 152 20.80 3.51 0.92
CA ILE A 152 22.00 3.85 0.15
C ILE A 152 22.01 5.35 -0.20
N ALA A 153 20.90 5.89 -0.68
CA ALA A 153 20.77 7.30 -1.03
C ALA A 153 20.94 8.22 0.19
N ALA A 154 20.30 7.87 1.31
CA ALA A 154 20.29 8.64 2.55
C ALA A 154 21.65 8.65 3.26
N SER A 155 22.44 7.58 3.13
CA SER A 155 23.78 7.49 3.72
C SER A 155 24.85 8.24 2.90
N ASN A 156 24.53 8.72 1.70
CA ASN A 156 25.48 9.40 0.83
C ASN A 156 25.19 10.91 0.71
N LYS A 157 26.25 11.72 0.71
CA LYS A 157 26.14 13.18 0.48
C LYS A 157 25.63 13.50 -0.94
N LYS A 158 25.78 12.57 -1.89
CA LYS A 158 25.30 12.68 -3.27
C LYS A 158 24.03 11.87 -3.48
N PHE A 159 22.98 12.34 -2.83
CA PHE A 159 21.65 11.74 -2.73
C PHE A 159 21.01 11.27 -4.05
N HIS A 160 21.37 11.88 -5.19
CA HIS A 160 20.74 11.65 -6.50
C HIS A 160 21.54 10.75 -7.45
N GLU A 161 22.72 10.27 -7.05
CA GLU A 161 23.58 9.44 -7.90
C GLU A 161 23.49 7.94 -7.54
N LEU A 162 22.99 7.61 -6.34
CA LEU A 162 22.97 6.26 -5.79
C LEU A 162 21.61 5.95 -5.18
N GLY A 163 21.19 4.68 -5.25
CA GLY A 163 19.91 4.23 -4.68
C GLY A 163 18.75 4.15 -5.67
N ARG A 164 18.97 4.54 -6.94
CA ARG A 164 17.98 4.34 -8.01
C ARG A 164 17.57 2.88 -8.16
N CYS A 165 18.55 2.00 -8.32
CA CYS A 165 18.33 0.56 -8.32
C CYS A 165 18.15 0.05 -6.88
N ASN A 166 17.54 -1.12 -6.74
CA ASN A 166 17.51 -1.82 -5.46
C ASN A 166 18.89 -2.42 -5.10
N SER A 167 18.99 -3.07 -3.94
CA SER A 167 20.22 -3.75 -3.47
C SER A 167 20.75 -4.84 -4.41
N ARG A 168 19.91 -5.37 -5.31
CA ARG A 168 20.28 -6.32 -6.38
C ARG A 168 20.69 -5.63 -7.69
N LYS A 169 20.83 -4.30 -7.70
CA LYS A 169 21.15 -3.48 -8.88
C LYS A 169 20.07 -3.55 -9.98
N VAL A 170 18.83 -3.87 -9.63
CA VAL A 170 17.67 -3.87 -10.54
C VAL A 170 16.97 -2.52 -10.48
N ASP A 171 16.72 -1.92 -11.64
CA ASP A 171 15.78 -0.79 -11.77
C ASP A 171 14.35 -1.36 -11.74
N LEU A 172 13.65 -1.15 -10.62
CA LEU A 172 12.30 -1.68 -10.40
C LEU A 172 11.28 -1.14 -11.42
N ASN A 173 11.52 0.03 -11.99
CA ASN A 173 10.66 0.62 -13.02
C ASN A 173 10.96 0.09 -14.43
N ARG A 174 11.89 -0.86 -14.55
CA ARG A 174 12.23 -1.56 -15.80
C ARG A 174 12.09 -3.08 -15.68
N ASP A 175 11.69 -3.58 -14.51
CA ASP A 175 11.53 -5.01 -14.21
C ASP A 175 10.06 -5.49 -14.26
N PHE A 176 9.16 -4.67 -14.82
CA PHE A 176 7.79 -5.11 -15.10
C PHE A 176 7.79 -6.17 -16.22
N PRO A 177 6.88 -7.15 -16.18
CA PRO A 177 6.74 -8.07 -17.29
C PRO A 177 6.37 -7.32 -18.57
N ASP A 178 6.95 -7.75 -19.68
CA ASP A 178 6.48 -7.39 -21.01
C ASP A 178 5.12 -8.08 -21.26
N LEU A 179 4.03 -7.37 -20.94
CA LEU A 179 2.66 -7.85 -21.09
C LEU A 179 2.33 -8.04 -22.58
N THR A 180 2.88 -7.22 -23.46
CA THR A 180 2.73 -7.33 -24.92
C THR A 180 3.32 -8.63 -25.44
N LYS A 181 4.54 -8.98 -25.04
CA LYS A 181 5.14 -10.28 -25.38
C LYS A 181 4.35 -11.44 -24.80
N LYS A 182 3.87 -11.34 -23.55
CA LYS A 182 3.00 -12.37 -22.96
C LYS A 182 1.70 -12.54 -23.74
N PHE A 183 1.09 -11.44 -24.19
CA PHE A 183 -0.11 -11.44 -25.02
C PHE A 183 0.11 -12.25 -26.30
N TYR A 184 1.13 -11.91 -27.08
CA TYR A 184 1.40 -12.58 -28.36
C TYR A 184 1.78 -14.05 -28.18
N ILE A 185 2.49 -14.41 -27.10
CA ILE A 185 2.77 -15.83 -26.77
C ILE A 185 1.47 -16.57 -26.43
N SER A 186 0.59 -15.97 -25.61
CA SER A 186 -0.70 -16.57 -25.26
C SER A 186 -1.59 -16.74 -26.49
N LEU A 187 -1.66 -15.71 -27.35
CA LEU A 187 -2.40 -15.72 -28.61
C LEU A 187 -1.95 -16.84 -29.54
N ARG A 188 -0.62 -16.98 -29.74
CA ARG A 188 -0.05 -18.05 -30.57
C ARG A 188 -0.38 -19.45 -30.05
N ASN A 189 -0.47 -19.60 -28.73
CA ASN A 189 -0.70 -20.88 -28.07
C ASN A 189 -2.19 -21.19 -27.82
N GLY A 190 -3.12 -20.34 -28.30
CA GLY A 190 -4.56 -20.47 -28.03
C GLY A 190 -4.93 -20.31 -26.55
N GLY A 191 -4.10 -19.61 -25.78
CA GLY A 191 -4.31 -19.34 -24.36
C GLY A 191 -5.24 -18.15 -24.09
N PRO A 192 -5.67 -17.97 -22.83
CA PRO A 192 -6.53 -16.85 -22.45
C PRO A 192 -5.83 -15.48 -22.63
N LEU A 193 -6.61 -14.47 -23.05
CA LEU A 193 -6.15 -13.10 -23.41
C LEU A 193 -6.80 -11.99 -22.58
N ASP A 194 -7.74 -12.38 -21.75
CA ASP A 194 -8.64 -11.58 -20.92
C ASP A 194 -7.96 -10.60 -19.93
N HIS A 195 -6.66 -10.74 -19.69
CA HIS A 195 -5.86 -9.86 -18.81
C HIS A 195 -4.60 -9.30 -19.49
N LEU A 196 -4.42 -9.61 -20.76
CA LEU A 196 -3.30 -9.18 -21.57
C LEU A 196 -3.91 -8.34 -22.67
N GLN A 197 -4.25 -7.10 -22.34
CA GLN A 197 -4.78 -6.17 -23.31
C GLN A 197 -3.60 -5.51 -24.04
N PRO A 198 -3.55 -5.50 -25.39
CA PRO A 198 -2.60 -4.67 -26.10
C PRO A 198 -2.88 -3.21 -25.73
N ASP A 199 -1.85 -2.36 -25.79
CA ASP A 199 -1.91 -0.94 -25.38
C ASP A 199 -2.93 -0.09 -26.16
N GLU A 200 -3.61 -0.68 -27.15
CA GLU A 200 -4.61 -0.06 -28.01
C GLU A 200 -5.94 -0.83 -27.88
N ILE A 201 -6.87 -0.29 -27.10
CA ILE A 201 -8.26 -0.80 -27.04
C ILE A 201 -9.25 0.32 -27.29
N ASP A 202 -10.06 0.09 -28.32
CA ASP A 202 -11.29 0.80 -28.63
C ASP A 202 -12.33 0.51 -27.53
N VAL A 203 -12.73 1.54 -26.79
CA VAL A 203 -13.40 1.45 -25.48
C VAL A 203 -14.85 0.92 -25.57
N GLU A 204 -15.38 0.71 -26.77
CA GLU A 204 -16.81 0.44 -27.00
C GLU A 204 -17.30 -1.00 -26.70
N LYS A 205 -16.42 -1.95 -26.35
CA LYS A 205 -16.80 -3.39 -26.28
C LYS A 205 -16.58 -4.10 -24.94
N VAL A 206 -16.55 -3.40 -23.81
CA VAL A 206 -16.39 -4.06 -22.50
C VAL A 206 -17.76 -4.39 -21.86
N ASN A 207 -18.07 -5.68 -21.76
CA ASN A 207 -19.24 -6.19 -21.05
C ASN A 207 -18.96 -6.23 -19.53
N LEU A 208 -19.79 -5.54 -18.73
CA LEU A 208 -19.65 -5.43 -17.28
C LEU A 208 -19.75 -6.78 -16.54
N ASN A 209 -20.36 -7.80 -17.14
CA ASN A 209 -20.42 -9.14 -16.55
C ASN A 209 -19.07 -9.89 -16.63
N ASP A 210 -18.19 -9.54 -17.57
CA ASP A 210 -16.84 -10.12 -17.67
C ASP A 210 -15.88 -9.52 -16.63
N VAL A 211 -16.15 -8.29 -16.17
CA VAL A 211 -15.37 -7.57 -15.14
C VAL A 211 -15.57 -8.18 -13.75
N LYS A 212 -16.76 -8.77 -13.47
CA LYS A 212 -17.12 -9.34 -12.16
C LYS A 212 -16.21 -10.48 -11.70
N ASN A 213 -15.54 -11.18 -12.62
CA ASN A 213 -14.76 -12.39 -12.30
C ASN A 213 -13.24 -12.20 -12.30
N LYS A 214 -12.73 -10.96 -12.50
CA LYS A 214 -11.42 -10.79 -13.14
C LYS A 214 -10.58 -9.60 -12.65
N ILE A 215 -10.52 -9.38 -11.34
CA ILE A 215 -9.63 -8.37 -10.75
C ILE A 215 -8.34 -9.04 -10.26
N LEU A 216 -7.20 -8.52 -10.72
CA LEU A 216 -5.87 -8.95 -10.31
C LEU A 216 -5.78 -9.00 -8.79
N THR A 217 -5.56 -10.18 -8.24
CA THR A 217 -5.40 -10.32 -6.79
C THR A 217 -4.07 -9.65 -6.35
N GLY A 218 -3.98 -9.21 -5.10
CA GLY A 218 -2.72 -8.67 -4.56
C GLY A 218 -1.51 -9.60 -4.74
N SER A 219 -1.76 -10.92 -4.83
CA SER A 219 -0.76 -11.94 -5.15
C SER A 219 -0.21 -11.88 -6.58
N GLU A 220 -0.97 -11.38 -7.55
CA GLU A 220 -0.52 -11.25 -8.94
C GLU A 220 0.37 -10.02 -9.14
N PHE A 221 0.14 -8.95 -8.39
CA PHE A 221 1.03 -7.79 -8.39
C PHE A 221 2.44 -8.12 -7.91
N GLN A 222 2.58 -9.04 -6.94
CA GLN A 222 3.87 -9.53 -6.45
C GLN A 222 4.63 -10.34 -7.52
N LYS A 223 3.93 -11.01 -8.44
CA LYS A 223 4.57 -11.76 -9.54
C LYS A 223 5.29 -10.86 -10.56
N TYR A 224 4.99 -9.56 -10.54
CA TYR A 224 5.50 -8.59 -11.50
C TYR A 224 6.80 -7.93 -11.10
N PHE A 225 7.33 -8.23 -9.92
CA PHE A 225 8.61 -7.70 -9.47
C PHE A 225 9.46 -8.81 -8.87
N LYS A 226 10.10 -9.58 -9.74
CA LYS A 226 10.99 -10.67 -9.34
C LYS A 226 12.22 -10.14 -8.58
N GLY A 227 12.55 -8.85 -8.73
CA GLY A 227 13.65 -8.20 -8.05
C GLY A 227 13.39 -7.72 -6.61
N LEU A 228 12.16 -7.67 -6.10
CA LEU A 228 11.84 -6.98 -4.82
C LEU A 228 12.40 -7.62 -3.56
N THR A 229 12.55 -8.94 -3.53
CA THR A 229 12.85 -9.73 -2.32
C THR A 229 13.77 -10.88 -2.63
#